data_AF-A0A0F4QK66-F1
#
_entry.id   AF-A0A0F4QK66-F1
#
_cell.length_a   1.000
_cell.length_b   1.000
_cell.length_c   1.000
_cell.angle_alpha   90.00
_cell.angle_beta   90.00
_cell.angle_gamma   90.00
#
_symmetry.space_group_name_H-M   'P 1'
#
loop_
_entity.id
_entity.type
_entity.pdbx_description
1 polymer ?
#
loop_
_entity_poly.entity_id
_entity_poly.type
_entity_poly.pdbx_seq_one_letter_code
_entity_poly.pdbx_strand_id
1 'polypeptide(L)'
;MHAQSRLTPQRKTPLGADILRFARRLRGYTQAESAAHYGVEERTLRRWENKEYSPRWNDVVGLVEDVYSLDILEVIGKINDDDTTNH
;
A
#
# COMPACT_ATOMS: atom_id res chain seq x y z
N MET A 1 8.82 -39.54 16.16
CA MET A 1 9.53 -38.28 15.86
C MET A 1 8.61 -37.45 14.97
N HIS A 2 7.89 -36.48 15.53
CA HIS A 2 7.00 -35.63 14.73
C HIS A 2 7.83 -34.55 14.05
N ALA A 3 7.96 -34.64 12.73
CA ALA A 3 8.52 -33.59 11.92
C ALA A 3 7.60 -32.36 12.00
N GLN A 4 8.10 -31.28 12.61
CA GLN A 4 7.43 -30.00 12.57
C GLN A 4 7.55 -29.46 11.15
N SER A 5 6.43 -29.43 10.42
CA SER A 5 6.32 -28.66 9.19
C SER A 5 6.64 -27.21 9.50
N ARG A 6 7.82 -26.74 9.08
CA ARG A 6 8.12 -25.32 9.02
C ARG A 6 7.27 -24.73 7.89
N LEU A 7 6.07 -24.29 8.23
CA LEU A 7 5.29 -23.42 7.34
C LEU A 7 6.11 -22.15 7.15
N THR A 8 6.79 -22.03 6.02
CA THR A 8 7.40 -20.78 5.59
C THR A 8 6.30 -19.71 5.57
N PRO A 9 6.52 -18.51 6.16
CA PRO A 9 5.54 -17.45 6.07
C PRO A 9 5.36 -17.11 4.59
N GLN A 10 4.18 -17.42 4.06
CA GLN A 10 3.84 -17.16 2.68
C GLN A 10 3.79 -15.64 2.52
N ARG A 11 4.74 -15.04 1.77
CA ARG A 11 4.73 -13.61 1.42
C ARG A 11 3.37 -13.29 0.80
N LYS A 12 2.53 -12.55 1.53
CA LYS A 12 1.21 -12.15 1.03
C LYS A 12 1.39 -10.93 0.15
N THR A 13 0.79 -10.96 -1.04
CA THR A 13 0.69 -9.76 -1.88
C THR A 13 0.00 -8.65 -1.09
N PRO A 14 0.60 -7.45 -0.98
CA PRO A 14 0.00 -6.34 -0.24
C PRO A 14 -1.31 -5.90 -0.91
N LEU A 15 -2.29 -5.49 -0.10
CA LEU A 15 -3.53 -4.94 -0.62
C LEU A 15 -3.28 -3.54 -1.18
N GLY A 16 -4.13 -3.09 -2.12
CA GLY A 16 -4.07 -1.71 -2.61
C GLY A 16 -4.10 -0.66 -1.49
N ALA A 17 -4.87 -0.92 -0.42
CA ALA A 17 -4.89 -0.09 0.78
C ALA A 17 -3.51 0.08 1.46
N ASP A 18 -2.75 -1.02 1.55
CA ASP A 18 -1.43 -1.04 2.18
C ASP A 18 -0.42 -0.29 1.31
N ILE A 19 -0.49 -0.51 -0.02
CA ILE A 19 0.35 0.18 -1.02
C ILE A 19 0.13 1.69 -0.95
N LEU A 20 -1.13 2.14 -1.01
CA LEU A 20 -1.48 3.57 -0.97
C LEU A 20 -0.97 4.25 0.30
N ARG A 21 -1.24 3.64 1.45
CA ARG A 21 -0.84 4.18 2.76
C ARG A 21 0.68 4.25 2.90
N PHE A 22 1.40 3.22 2.45
CA PHE A 22 2.85 3.18 2.50
C PHE A 22 3.47 4.25 1.58
N ALA A 23 3.06 4.27 0.31
CA ALA A 23 3.56 5.24 -0.68
C ALA A 23 3.32 6.68 -0.25
N ARG A 24 2.11 6.98 0.25
CA ARG A 24 1.75 8.30 0.76
C ARG A 24 2.66 8.74 1.91
N ARG A 25 2.89 7.86 2.88
CA ARG A 25 3.77 8.13 4.03
C ARG A 25 5.22 8.29 3.61
N LEU A 26 5.69 7.48 2.66
CA LEU A 26 7.05 7.58 2.11
C LEU A 26 7.31 8.95 1.48
N ARG A 27 6.30 9.56 0.85
CA ARG A 27 6.38 10.92 0.30
C ARG A 27 6.04 12.04 1.29
N GLY A 28 5.53 11.71 2.48
CA GLY A 28 5.14 12.68 3.50
C GLY A 28 3.82 13.40 3.24
N TYR A 29 2.96 12.88 2.35
CA TYR A 29 1.67 13.50 2.03
C TYR A 29 0.61 13.18 3.09
N THR A 30 -0.28 14.13 3.36
CA THR A 30 -1.53 13.89 4.08
C THR A 30 -2.57 13.24 3.16
N GLN A 31 -3.62 12.64 3.74
CA GLN A 31 -4.74 12.10 2.96
C GLN A 31 -5.46 13.21 2.19
N ALA A 32 -5.60 14.39 2.78
CA ALA A 32 -6.23 15.54 2.14
C ALA A 32 -5.46 15.99 0.89
N GLU A 33 -4.14 16.18 0.99
CA GLU A 33 -3.30 16.57 -0.16
C GLU A 33 -3.37 15.53 -1.27
N SER A 34 -3.20 14.26 -0.92
CA SER A 34 -3.23 13.15 -1.88
C SER A 34 -4.56 13.08 -2.64
N ALA A 35 -5.68 13.19 -1.91
CA ALA A 35 -7.01 13.18 -2.49
C ALA A 35 -7.26 14.40 -3.39
N ALA A 36 -6.82 15.58 -2.97
CA ALA A 36 -6.93 16.81 -3.76
C ALA A 36 -6.13 16.74 -5.07
N HIS A 37 -4.90 16.20 -5.03
CA HIS A 37 -4.08 16.01 -6.23
C HIS A 37 -4.66 14.96 -7.18
N TYR A 38 -5.23 13.87 -6.65
CA TYR A 38 -5.79 12.79 -7.45
C TYR A 38 -7.20 13.10 -8.01
N GLY A 39 -7.92 14.03 -7.37
CA GLY A 39 -9.28 14.42 -7.77
C GLY A 39 -10.38 13.58 -7.11
N VAL A 40 -10.18 13.14 -5.87
CA VAL A 40 -11.20 12.43 -5.07
C VAL A 40 -11.43 13.13 -3.73
N GLU A 41 -12.51 12.78 -3.02
CA GLU A 41 -12.72 13.24 -1.66
C GLU A 41 -11.71 12.60 -0.69
N GLU A 42 -11.21 13.37 0.29
CA GLU A 42 -10.34 12.86 1.37
C GLU A 42 -10.97 11.68 2.11
N ARG A 43 -12.29 11.72 2.32
CA ARG A 43 -13.07 10.60 2.88
C ARG A 43 -12.93 9.31 2.07
N THR A 44 -12.87 9.40 0.74
CA THR A 44 -12.73 8.25 -0.15
C THR A 44 -11.35 7.62 0.02
N LEU A 45 -10.28 8.43 -0.03
CA LEU A 45 -8.93 7.92 0.18
C LEU A 45 -8.75 7.33 1.59
N ARG A 46 -9.30 7.98 2.62
CA ARG A 46 -9.27 7.46 3.99
C ARG A 46 -9.94 6.09 4.09
N ARG A 47 -11.11 5.91 3.47
CA ARG A 47 -11.83 4.62 3.41
C ARG A 47 -11.02 3.54 2.71
N TRP A 48 -10.32 3.90 1.63
CA TRP A 48 -9.42 2.98 0.94
C TRP A 48 -8.27 2.53 1.85
N GLU A 49 -7.55 3.47 2.46
CA GLU A 49 -6.41 3.15 3.33
C GLU A 49 -6.80 2.42 4.62
N ASN A 50 -8.03 2.61 5.11
CA ASN A 50 -8.58 1.90 6.26
C ASN A 50 -9.17 0.52 5.90
N LYS A 51 -9.13 0.10 4.63
CA LYS A 51 -9.72 -1.16 4.14
C LYS A 51 -11.26 -1.21 4.30
N GLU A 52 -11.91 -0.06 4.42
CA GLU A 52 -13.38 0.03 4.45
C GLU A 52 -13.96 -0.19 3.04
N TYR A 53 -13.23 0.23 2.00
CA TYR A 53 -13.53 -0.01 0.60
C TYR A 53 -12.25 -0.31 -0.17
N SER A 54 -12.35 -1.18 -1.19
CA SER A 54 -11.20 -1.50 -2.03
C SER A 54 -11.08 -0.49 -3.19
N PRO A 55 -9.94 0.22 -3.34
CA PRO A 55 -9.69 1.01 -4.56
C PRO A 55 -9.56 0.08 -5.77
N ARG A 56 -9.85 0.59 -6.98
CA ARG A 56 -9.52 -0.16 -8.19
C ARG A 56 -8.01 -0.14 -8.39
N TRP A 57 -7.49 -1.11 -9.14
CA TRP A 57 -6.05 -1.17 -9.43
C TRP A 57 -5.53 0.10 -10.12
N ASN A 58 -6.29 0.66 -11.06
CA ASN A 58 -5.91 1.93 -11.71
C ASN A 58 -5.85 3.11 -10.72
N ASP A 59 -6.65 3.09 -9.65
CA ASP A 59 -6.59 4.12 -8.61
C ASP A 59 -5.30 3.99 -7.79
N VAL A 60 -4.90 2.74 -7.51
CA VAL A 60 -3.63 2.44 -6.84
C VAL A 60 -2.46 2.91 -7.69
N VAL A 61 -2.42 2.52 -8.96
CA VAL A 61 -1.34 2.90 -9.89
C VAL A 61 -1.31 4.42 -10.06
N GLY A 62 -2.44 5.07 -10.33
CA GLY A 62 -2.48 6.51 -10.55
C GLY A 62 -2.03 7.33 -9.34
N LEU A 63 -2.42 6.94 -8.12
CA LEU A 63 -1.91 7.61 -6.92
C LEU A 63 -0.39 7.38 -6.74
N VAL A 64 0.10 6.18 -6.98
CA VAL A 64 1.51 5.84 -6.74
C VAL A 64 2.43 6.45 -7.80
N GLU A 65 2.10 6.29 -9.08
CA GLU A 65 2.96 6.71 -10.18
C GLU A 65 2.73 8.19 -10.53
N ASP A 66 1.48 8.64 -10.64
CA ASP A 66 1.19 9.99 -11.12
C ASP A 66 1.24 11.04 -10.00
N VAL A 67 0.71 10.73 -8.82
CA VAL A 67 0.66 11.70 -7.69
C VAL A 67 1.93 11.65 -6.84
N TYR A 68 2.39 10.45 -6.51
CA TYR A 68 3.55 10.27 -5.64
C TYR A 68 4.87 10.16 -6.40
N SER A 69 4.85 9.99 -7.73
CA SER A 69 6.04 9.82 -8.57
C SER A 69 6.96 8.70 -8.07
N LEU A 70 6.36 7.57 -7.70
CA LEU A 70 7.04 6.35 -7.24
C LEU A 70 6.79 5.21 -8.22
N ASP A 71 7.76 4.30 -8.36
CA ASP A 71 7.57 3.04 -9.08
C ASP A 71 6.75 2.06 -8.24
N ILE A 72 5.66 1.53 -8.81
CA ILE A 72 4.73 0.65 -8.10
C ILE A 72 5.38 -0.67 -7.66
N LEU A 73 6.30 -1.22 -8.45
CA LEU A 73 6.99 -2.47 -8.14
C LEU A 73 8.02 -2.26 -7.04
N GLU A 74 8.74 -1.14 -7.03
CA GLU A 74 9.64 -0.78 -5.94
C GLU A 74 8.89 -0.58 -4.62
N VAL A 75 7.72 0.07 -4.65
CA VAL A 75 6.88 0.22 -3.45
C VAL A 75 6.45 -1.14 -2.91
N ILE A 76 5.96 -2.04 -3.77
CA ILE A 76 5.57 -3.39 -3.35
C ILE A 76 6.76 -4.17 -2.81
N GLY A 77 7.93 -4.06 -3.43
CA GLY A 77 9.18 -4.66 -2.95
C GLY A 77 9.51 -4.20 -1.53
N LYS A 78 9.52 -2.88 -1.30
CA LYS A 78 9.80 -2.28 0.01
C LYS A 78 8.84 -2.74 1.11
N ILE A 79 7.54 -2.85 0.81
CA ILE A 79 6.55 -3.34 1.80
C ILE A 79 6.87 -4.78 2.21
N ASN A 80 7.21 -5.64 1.25
CA ASN A 80 7.55 -7.03 1.54
C ASN A 80 8.86 -7.18 2.31
N ASP A 81 9.81 -6.25 2.13
CA ASP A 81 11.07 -6.23 2.87
C ASP A 81 10.89 -5.67 4.30
N ASP A 82 10.05 -4.65 4.49
CA ASP A 82 9.74 -4.06 5.80
C ASP A 82 9.08 -5.09 6.74
N ASP A 83 8.19 -5.93 6.21
CA ASP A 83 7.55 -7.03 6.95
C ASP A 83 8.57 -8.08 7.45
N THR A 84 9.75 -8.20 6.82
CA THR A 84 10.78 -9.17 7.25
C THR A 84 11.67 -8.68 8.39
N THR A 85 11.66 -7.38 8.69
CA THR A 85 12.56 -6.78 9.69
C THR A 85 11.92 -6.71 11.09
N ASN A 86 10.61 -6.95 11.21
CA ASN A 86 9.85 -6.93 12.47
C ASN A 86 9.65 -8.33 13.11
N HIS A 87 10.72 -9.11 13.28
CA HIS A 87 10.70 -10.35 14.07
C HIS A 87 11.92 -10.52 14.97
#